data_AF-A0A920PCG7-F1
#
_entry.id   AF-A0A920PCG7-F1
#
_cell.length_a   1.000
_cell.length_b   1.000
_cell.length_c   1.000
_cell.angle_alpha   90.00
_cell.angle_beta   90.00
_cell.angle_gamma   90.00
#
_symmetry.space_group_name_H-M   'P 1'
#
loop_
_entity.id
_entity.type
_entity.pdbx_description
1 polymer ?
#
loop_
_entity_poly.entity_id
_entity_poly.type
_entity_poly.pdbx_seq_one_letter_code
_entity_poly.pdbx_strand_id
1 'polypeptide(L)' 'MPNFRNYVINPLHVYDQEEHAWFKWNKDNWGHEKQPKIRHKSFAGTGTRFLNSKGKKAIKELFEYSFKK' A
#
# COMPACT_ATOMS: atom_id res chain seq x y z
N MET A 1 22.54 -28.90 5.70
CA MET A 1 22.27 -27.59 6.34
C MET A 1 20.95 -27.08 5.79
N PRO A 2 19.97 -26.65 6.62
CA PRO A 2 18.71 -26.16 6.09
C PRO A 2 18.92 -24.75 5.51
N ASN A 3 18.48 -24.56 4.26
CA ASN A 3 18.50 -23.27 3.59
C ASN A 3 17.48 -22.36 4.27
N PHE A 4 17.94 -21.38 5.06
CA PHE A 4 17.09 -20.32 5.58
C PHE A 4 16.51 -19.53 4.40
N ARG A 5 15.22 -19.70 4.16
CA ARG A 5 14.48 -18.91 3.19
C ARG A 5 14.41 -17.49 3.74
N ASN A 6 15.18 -16.58 3.17
CA ASN A 6 15.14 -15.16 3.50
C ASN A 6 13.68 -14.68 3.45
N TYR A 7 13.14 -14.26 4.59
CA TYR A 7 11.80 -13.69 4.68
C TYR A 7 11.86 -12.27 4.10
N VAL A 8 11.43 -12.10 2.85
CA VAL A 8 11.27 -10.78 2.25
C VAL A 8 9.96 -10.21 2.75
N ILE A 9 10.05 -9.17 3.58
CA ILE A 9 8.90 -8.37 3.98
C ILE A 9 8.44 -7.58 2.75
N ASN A 10 7.20 -7.75 2.32
CA ASN A 10 6.65 -6.98 1.22
C ASN A 10 6.65 -5.48 1.58
N PRO A 11 6.88 -4.57 0.61
CA PRO A 11 6.72 -3.14 0.83
C PRO A 11 5.33 -2.82 1.39
N LEU A 12 5.29 -2.04 2.49
CA LEU A 12 4.05 -1.66 3.14
C LEU A 12 3.69 -0.22 2.77
N HIS A 13 2.45 -0.05 2.31
CA HIS A 13 1.88 1.21 1.87
C HIS A 13 0.56 1.44 2.61
N VAL A 14 0.32 2.65 3.09
CA VAL A 14 -0.91 3.03 3.80
C VAL A 14 -1.45 4.34 3.27
N TYR A 15 -2.77 4.45 3.13
CA TYR A 15 -3.44 5.70 2.88
C TYR A 15 -4.03 6.20 4.20
N ASP A 16 -3.60 7.38 4.64
CA ASP A 16 -4.18 8.02 5.81
C ASP A 16 -5.43 8.82 5.40
N GLN A 17 -6.56 8.49 6.03
CA GLN A 17 -7.83 9.12 5.70
C GLN A 17 -7.98 10.53 6.25
N GLU A 18 -7.21 10.91 7.28
CA GLU A 18 -7.22 12.24 7.92
C GLU A 18 -6.24 13.16 7.19
N GLU A 19 -5.04 12.67 6.88
CA GLU A 19 -4.03 13.45 6.14
C GLU A 19 -4.28 13.46 4.63
N HIS A 20 -5.15 12.57 4.14
CA HIS A 20 -5.48 12.44 2.72
C HIS A 20 -4.26 12.16 1.83
N ALA A 21 -3.30 11.38 2.35
CA ALA A 21 -2.02 11.13 1.71
C ALA A 21 -1.63 9.65 1.81
N TRP A 22 -0.80 9.20 0.86
CA TRP A 22 -0.17 7.89 0.92
C TRP A 22 1.17 7.97 1.64
N PHE A 23 1.50 6.89 2.33
CA PHE A 23 2.78 6.71 3.01
C PHE A 23 3.34 5.33 2.72
N LYS A 24 4.67 5.27 2.67
CA LYS A 24 5.42 4.04 2.54
C LYS A 24 6.27 3.81 3.79
N TRP A 25 6.20 2.59 4.32
CA TRP A 25 7.09 2.18 5.40
C TRP A 25 8.51 2.01 4.85
N ASN A 26 9.47 2.71 5.44
CA ASN A 26 10.88 2.63 5.04
C ASN A 26 11.76 1.89 6.06
N LYS A 27 11.13 1.07 6.93
CA LYS A 27 11.72 0.31 8.07
C LYS A 27 11.81 1.09 9.38
N ASP A 28 11.98 2.41 9.32
CA ASP A 28 12.16 3.24 10.51
C ASP A 28 11.02 4.25 10.69
N ASN A 29 10.43 4.74 9.60
CA ASN A 29 9.35 5.71 9.60
C ASN A 29 8.40 5.56 8.40
N TRP A 30 7.33 6.36 8.46
CA TRP A 30 6.39 6.55 7.36
C TRP A 30 6.83 7.75 6.52
N GLY A 31 7.28 7.48 5.29
CA GLY A 31 7.60 8.53 4.33
C GLY A 31 6.42 8.82 3.42
N HIS A 32 6.15 10.10 3.14
CA HIS A 32 5.15 10.48 2.14
C HIS A 32 5.44 9.84 0.79
N GLU A 33 4.39 9.29 0.19
CA GLU A 33 4.42 8.72 -1.14
C GLU A 33 3.34 9.39 -1.98
N LYS A 34 3.71 9.83 -3.19
CA LYS A 34 2.74 10.52 -4.06
C LYS A 34 1.75 9.55 -4.71
N GLN A 35 2.25 8.40 -5.15
CA GLN A 35 1.46 7.45 -5.92
C GLN A 35 2.06 6.04 -5.76
N PRO A 36 1.62 5.25 -4.76
CA PRO A 36 2.00 3.84 -4.68
C PRO A 36 1.56 3.11 -5.95
N LYS A 37 2.12 1.95 -6.28
CA LYS A 37 1.64 1.14 -7.42
C LYS A 37 1.73 -0.34 -7.07
N ILE A 38 0.67 -1.09 -7.33
CA ILE A 38 0.68 -2.55 -7.15
C ILE A 38 1.49 -3.14 -8.31
N ARG A 39 2.66 -3.72 -7.98
CA ARG A 39 3.62 -4.25 -8.97
C ARG A 39 3.56 -5.77 -9.13
N HIS A 40 3.03 -6.48 -8.13
CA HIS A 40 3.02 -7.94 -8.08
C HIS A 40 1.58 -8.44 -8.00
N LYS A 41 1.32 -9.60 -8.63
CA LYS A 41 0.01 -10.27 -8.56
C LYS A 41 -0.33 -10.69 -7.13
N SER A 42 0.67 -11.07 -6.35
CA SER A 42 0.53 -11.41 -4.93
C SER A 42 0.69 -10.16 -4.07
N PHE A 43 -0.40 -9.71 -3.48
CA PHE A 43 -0.41 -8.66 -2.46
C PHE A 43 -1.55 -8.94 -1.47
N ALA A 44 -1.49 -8.32 -0.30
CA ALA A 44 -2.56 -8.33 0.68
C ALA A 44 -2.95 -6.89 1.01
N GLY A 45 -4.23 -6.64 1.22
CA GLY A 45 -4.77 -5.36 1.66
C GLY A 45 -5.51 -5.54 2.98
N THR A 46 -5.24 -4.66 3.93
CA THR A 46 -6.01 -4.52 5.18
C THR A 46 -6.42 -3.05 5.31
N GLY A 47 -7.41 -2.76 6.16
CA GLY A 47 -7.88 -1.40 6.32
C GLY A 47 -8.95 -1.23 7.38
N THR A 48 -9.53 -0.04 7.41
CA THR A 48 -10.61 0.33 8.34
C THR A 48 -11.96 -0.20 7.88
N ARG A 49 -12.86 -0.47 8.85
CA ARG A 49 -14.28 -0.76 8.59
C ARG A 49 -15.05 0.49 8.15
N PHE A 50 -14.52 1.68 8.42
CA PHE A 50 -15.18 2.97 8.17
C PHE A 50 -14.43 3.77 7.11
N LEU A 51 -14.61 3.38 5.86
CA LEU A 51 -13.95 4.02 4.73
C LEU A 51 -14.70 5.31 4.33
N ASN A 52 -14.03 6.45 4.38
CA ASN A 52 -14.61 7.73 3.97
C ASN A 52 -14.56 7.91 2.44
N SER A 53 -15.17 8.96 1.91
CA SER A 53 -15.22 9.21 0.46
C SER A 53 -13.84 9.36 -0.18
N LYS A 54 -12.89 9.99 0.53
CA LYS A 54 -11.52 10.17 0.06
C LYS A 54 -10.74 8.85 0.06
N GLY A 55 -10.89 8.03 1.10
CA GLY A 55 -10.31 6.68 1.16
C GLY A 55 -10.83 5.77 0.04
N LYS A 56 -12.15 5.78 -0.19
CA LYS A 56 -12.78 5.07 -1.32
C LYS A 56 -12.18 5.49 -2.66
N LYS A 57 -12.02 6.80 -2.87
CA LYS A 57 -11.43 7.36 -4.09
C LYS A 57 -9.96 6.94 -4.24
N ALA A 58 -9.15 7.06 -3.19
CA ALA A 58 -7.74 6.70 -3.23
C ALA A 58 -7.51 5.22 -3.58
N ILE A 59 -8.30 4.30 -3.01
CA ILE A 59 -8.22 2.87 -3.34
C ILE A 59 -8.65 2.62 -4.79
N LYS A 60 -9.75 3.25 -5.24
CA LYS A 60 -10.21 3.12 -6.64
C LYS A 60 -9.12 3.57 -7.61
N GLU A 61 -8.54 4.73 -7.38
CA GLU A 61 -7.44 5.26 -8.20
C GLU A 61 -6.23 4.31 -8.17
N LEU A 62 -5.86 3.79 -6.99
CA LEU A 62 -4.78 2.80 -6.84
C LEU A 62 -4.95 1.61 -7.78
N PHE A 63 -6.15 1.01 -7.80
CA PHE A 63 -6.43 -0.11 -8.68
C PHE A 63 -6.45 0.32 -10.15
N GLU A 64 -7.10 1.44 -10.47
CA GLU A 64 -7.21 1.94 -11.85
C GLU A 64 -5.83 2.12 -12.48
N TYR A 65 -4.91 2.89 -11.89
CA TYR A 65 -3.60 3.10 -12.52
C TYR A 65 -2.64 1.92 -12.33
N SER A 66 -2.85 1.04 -11.34
CA SER A 66 -1.98 -0.13 -11.17
C SER A 66 -2.25 -1.19 -12.24
N PHE A 67 -3.50 -1.32 -12.68
CA PHE A 67 -3.93 -2.37 -13.59
C PHE A 67 -4.43 -1.87 -14.96
N LYS A 68 -4.42 -0.56 -15.22
CA LYS A 68 -4.62 -0.03 -16.57
C LYS A 68 -3.56 -0.60 -17.52
N LYS A 69 -4.00 -1.08 -18.68
CA LYS A 69 -3.12 -1.46 -19.79
C LYS A 69 -2.43 -0.23 -20.37
#